data_AF-A0A7Y2NU47-F1
#
_entry.id   AF-A0A7Y2NU47-F1
#
_cell.length_a   1.000
_cell.length_b   1.000
_cell.length_c   1.000
_cell.angle_alpha   90.00
_cell.angle_beta   90.00
_cell.angle_gamma   90.00
#
_symmetry.space_group_name_H-M   'P 1'
#
loop_
_entity.id
_entity.type
_entity.pdbx_description
1 polymer ?
#
loop_
_entity_poly.entity_id
_entity_poly.type
_entity_poly.pdbx_seq_one_letter_code
_entity_poly.pdbx_strand_id
1 'polypeptide(L)'
;MHLPYRELSQRIAAICEGETDTVALMATIACEVHHADDRFDWTGFYRVVAPGLLKIGPYQGGHGCLVIPFEKGVCGAAAREGKTQIVPDVNDFPDHIACAATTRSELVIPVRDISGDVIAVFDIDS
;
A
#
# COMPACT_ATOMS: atom_id res chain seq x y z
N MET A 1 -16.04 -15.37 -1.55
CA MET A 1 -14.64 -15.83 -1.47
C MET A 1 -14.16 -15.57 -0.05
N HIS A 2 -13.61 -16.55 0.64
CA HIS A 2 -13.08 -16.38 2.00
C HIS A 2 -11.57 -16.20 1.88
N LEU A 3 -11.04 -15.01 2.16
CA LEU A 3 -9.61 -14.86 2.35
C LEU A 3 -9.23 -15.41 3.71
N PRO A 4 -8.42 -16.48 3.80
CA PRO A 4 -7.89 -16.94 5.07
C PRO A 4 -6.74 -16.01 5.47
N TYR A 5 -7.04 -14.79 5.93
CA TYR A 5 -6.04 -13.79 6.33
C TYR A 5 -5.01 -14.35 7.32
N ARG A 6 -5.42 -15.29 8.17
CA ARG A 6 -4.50 -16.00 9.07
C ARG A 6 -3.43 -16.78 8.31
N GLU A 7 -3.83 -17.61 7.35
CA GLU A 7 -2.91 -18.42 6.56
C GLU A 7 -2.00 -17.54 5.70
N LEU A 8 -2.55 -16.49 5.08
CA LEU A 8 -1.78 -15.50 4.34
C LEU A 8 -0.72 -14.84 5.23
N SER A 9 -1.10 -14.38 6.43
CA SER A 9 -0.16 -13.73 7.35
C SER A 9 0.95 -14.68 7.82
N GLN A 10 0.63 -15.95 8.06
CA GLN A 10 1.61 -16.98 8.45
C GLN A 10 2.58 -17.28 7.32
N ARG A 11 2.07 -17.38 6.09
CA ARG A 11 2.89 -17.62 4.89
C ARG A 11 3.84 -16.46 4.63
N ILE A 12 3.34 -15.22 4.65
CA ILE A 12 4.18 -14.02 4.50
C ILE A 12 5.25 -13.98 5.59
N ALA A 13 4.88 -14.22 6.86
CA ALA A 13 5.84 -14.21 7.97
C ALA A 13 6.95 -15.25 7.78
N ALA A 14 6.61 -16.46 7.30
CA ALA A 14 7.58 -17.52 7.04
C ALA A 14 8.51 -17.20 5.86
N ILE A 15 7.98 -16.64 4.76
CA ILE A 15 8.80 -16.27 3.58
C ILE A 15 9.75 -15.13 3.91
N CYS A 16 9.30 -14.16 4.73
CA CYS A 16 10.09 -12.99 5.11
C CYS A 16 11.04 -13.25 6.29
N GLU A 17 11.03 -14.45 6.88
CA GLU A 17 11.83 -14.74 8.07
C GLU A 17 13.34 -14.57 7.80
N GLY A 18 13.99 -13.72 8.60
CA GLY A 18 15.43 -13.47 8.51
C GLY A 18 15.86 -12.51 7.39
N GLU A 19 14.96 -12.07 6.52
CA GLU A 19 15.25 -11.07 5.50
C GLU A 19 15.25 -9.65 6.09
N THR A 20 16.15 -8.81 5.60
CA THR A 20 16.36 -7.43 6.08
C THR A 20 16.33 -6.40 4.95
N ASP A 21 16.43 -6.82 3.69
CA ASP A 21 16.27 -5.94 2.54
C ASP A 21 14.81 -5.50 2.40
N THR A 22 14.56 -4.23 2.69
CA THR A 22 13.21 -3.65 2.66
C THR A 22 12.54 -3.75 1.29
N VAL A 23 13.30 -3.72 0.19
CA VAL A 23 12.72 -3.81 -1.16
C VAL A 23 12.26 -5.23 -1.44
N ALA A 24 13.05 -6.24 -1.09
CA ALA A 24 12.68 -7.65 -1.18
C ALA A 24 11.43 -7.95 -0.33
N LEU A 25 11.40 -7.45 0.92
CA LEU A 25 10.24 -7.60 1.80
C LEU A 25 8.97 -6.98 1.20
N MET A 26 9.04 -5.73 0.76
CA MET A 26 7.91 -5.04 0.13
C MET A 26 7.45 -5.77 -1.14
N ALA A 27 8.38 -6.22 -1.98
CA ALA A 27 8.05 -6.94 -3.21
C ALA A 27 7.32 -8.25 -2.93
N THR A 28 7.80 -9.03 -1.96
CA THR A 28 7.17 -10.29 -1.54
C THR A 28 5.78 -10.04 -0.96
N ILE A 29 5.63 -9.08 -0.04
CA ILE A 29 4.34 -8.77 0.59
C ILE A 29 3.32 -8.32 -0.47
N ALA A 30 3.71 -7.43 -1.39
CA ALA A 30 2.84 -6.97 -2.47
C ALA A 30 2.37 -8.14 -3.34
N CYS A 31 3.28 -9.04 -3.72
CA CYS A 31 2.95 -10.25 -4.48
C CYS A 31 1.95 -11.15 -3.75
N GLU A 32 2.22 -11.46 -2.49
CA GLU A 32 1.44 -12.39 -1.68
C GLU A 32 0.03 -11.86 -1.40
N VAL A 33 -0.10 -10.55 -1.14
CA VAL A 33 -1.40 -9.92 -0.86
C VAL A 33 -2.21 -9.75 -2.15
N HIS A 34 -1.59 -9.31 -3.25
CA HIS A 34 -2.29 -9.10 -4.52
C HIS A 34 -2.98 -10.38 -5.00
N HIS A 35 -2.26 -11.51 -4.98
CA HIS A 35 -2.79 -12.80 -5.42
C HIS A 35 -3.70 -13.50 -4.40
N ALA A 36 -3.95 -12.89 -3.23
CA ALA A 36 -4.85 -13.45 -2.24
C ALA A 36 -6.33 -13.15 -2.51
N ASP A 37 -6.63 -12.11 -3.30
CA ASP A 37 -7.99 -11.70 -3.67
C ASP A 37 -8.04 -11.22 -5.12
N ASP A 38 -8.87 -11.86 -5.96
CA ASP A 38 -9.05 -11.46 -7.36
C ASP A 38 -9.66 -10.07 -7.54
N ARG A 39 -10.17 -9.47 -6.46
CA ARG A 39 -10.73 -8.11 -6.48
C ARG A 39 -9.66 -7.02 -6.42
N PHE A 40 -8.42 -7.34 -6.07
CA PHE A 40 -7.39 -6.31 -5.97
C PHE A 40 -6.88 -5.92 -7.36
N ASP A 41 -7.17 -4.68 -7.77
CA ASP A 41 -6.70 -4.10 -9.04
C ASP A 41 -5.23 -3.66 -8.95
N TRP A 42 -4.84 -3.15 -7.78
CA TRP A 42 -3.48 -2.70 -7.49
C TRP A 42 -3.13 -3.01 -6.04
N THR A 43 -1.88 -3.39 -5.79
CA THR A 43 -1.39 -3.65 -4.44
C THR A 43 0.09 -3.35 -4.37
N GLY A 44 0.52 -2.49 -3.46
CA GLY A 44 1.92 -2.10 -3.42
C GLY A 44 2.26 -1.06 -2.40
N PHE A 45 3.49 -0.54 -2.53
CA PHE A 45 4.05 0.39 -1.56
C PHE A 45 4.38 1.73 -2.21
N TYR A 46 4.21 2.79 -1.42
CA TYR A 46 4.71 4.12 -1.70
C TYR A 46 5.65 4.53 -0.58
N ARG A 47 6.93 4.77 -0.89
CA ARG A 47 8.00 5.02 0.08
C ARG A 47 8.18 6.50 0.34
N VAL A 48 8.35 6.88 1.61
CA VAL A 48 8.79 8.22 1.99
C VAL A 48 10.25 8.35 1.61
N VAL A 49 10.54 9.20 0.62
CA VAL A 49 11.92 9.41 0.11
C VAL A 49 12.48 10.79 0.47
N ALA A 50 11.61 11.70 0.88
CA ALA A 50 11.92 13.04 1.38
C ALA A 50 10.75 13.52 2.23
N PRO A 51 10.93 14.55 3.08
CA PRO A 51 9.84 15.14 3.84
C PRO A 51 8.66 15.53 2.94
N GLY A 52 7.47 15.00 3.25
CA GLY A 52 6.25 15.29 2.50
C GLY A 52 6.14 14.63 1.12
N LEU A 53 7.03 13.69 0.77
CA LEU A 53 7.08 13.11 -0.58
C LEU A 53 7.13 11.58 -0.57
N LEU A 54 6.17 10.98 -1.27
CA LEU A 54 6.13 9.56 -1.58
C LEU A 54 6.64 9.30 -3.00
N LYS A 55 7.36 8.20 -3.19
CA LYS A 55 7.66 7.60 -4.50
C LYS A 55 7.24 6.15 -4.56
N ILE A 56 6.83 5.69 -5.73
CA ILE A 56 6.41 4.30 -5.92
C ILE A 56 7.54 3.33 -5.52
N GLY A 57 7.17 2.32 -4.74
CA GLY A 57 8.00 1.18 -4.34
C GLY A 57 7.60 -0.07 -5.13
N PRO A 58 7.87 -1.28 -4.60
CA PRO A 58 7.37 -2.51 -5.21
C PRO A 58 5.84 -2.60 -5.19
N TYR A 59 5.25 -3.10 -6.27
CA TYR A 59 3.79 -3.25 -6.44
C TYR A 59 3.43 -4.38 -7.42
N GLN A 60 2.15 -4.69 -7.49
CA GLN A 60 1.49 -5.54 -8.49
C GLN A 60 0.28 -4.78 -9.07
N GLY A 61 -0.03 -5.02 -10.35
CA GLY A 61 -1.13 -4.35 -11.07
C GLY A 61 -0.67 -3.41 -12.19
N GLY A 62 -1.55 -2.48 -12.58
CA GLY A 62 -1.27 -1.45 -13.58
C GLY A 62 -0.20 -0.43 -13.13
N HIS A 63 0.20 0.47 -14.03
CA HIS A 63 1.21 1.49 -13.69
C HIS A 63 0.66 2.46 -12.64
N GLY A 64 1.27 2.50 -11.46
CA GLY A 64 0.94 3.48 -10.43
C GLY A 64 1.58 4.85 -10.70
N CYS A 65 1.09 5.89 -10.01
CA CYS A 65 1.72 7.21 -10.02
C CYS A 65 3.17 7.10 -9.51
N LEU A 66 4.16 7.69 -10.18
CA LEU A 66 5.56 7.56 -9.73
C LEU A 66 5.87 8.38 -8.46
N VAL A 67 5.13 9.48 -8.26
CA VAL A 67 5.35 10.46 -7.20
C VAL A 67 4.00 10.90 -6.64
N ILE A 68 3.87 10.91 -5.31
CA ILE A 68 2.67 11.40 -4.61
C ILE A 68 3.12 12.35 -3.48
N PRO A 69 2.74 13.64 -3.55
CA PRO A 69 2.92 14.55 -2.41
C PRO A 69 2.00 14.20 -1.23
N PHE A 70 2.44 14.43 0.01
CA PHE A 70 1.65 14.12 1.21
C PHE A 70 0.32 14.89 1.28
N GLU A 71 0.23 16.03 0.62
CA GLU A 71 -0.98 16.85 0.56
C GLU A 71 -2.05 16.31 -0.41
N LYS A 72 -1.76 15.23 -1.17
CA LYS A 72 -2.66 14.70 -2.18
C LYS A 72 -3.04 13.24 -1.97
N GLY A 73 -4.29 12.91 -2.31
CA GLY A 73 -4.81 11.56 -2.34
C GLY A 73 -4.87 10.86 -0.99
N VAL A 74 -5.37 9.64 -1.01
CA VAL A 74 -5.54 8.79 0.17
C VAL A 74 -4.17 8.33 0.69
N CYS A 75 -3.26 7.96 -0.22
CA CYS A 75 -1.85 7.68 0.09
C CYS A 75 -1.16 8.82 0.86
N GLY A 76 -1.29 10.07 0.40
CA GLY A 76 -0.72 11.22 1.10
C GLY A 76 -1.36 11.47 2.46
N ALA A 77 -2.69 11.32 2.56
CA ALA A 77 -3.40 11.43 3.84
C ALA A 77 -2.92 10.39 4.87
N ALA A 78 -2.76 9.13 4.46
CA ALA A 78 -2.24 8.06 5.32
C ALA A 78 -0.83 8.37 5.83
N ALA A 79 0.05 8.84 4.94
CA ALA A 79 1.42 9.19 5.28
C ALA A 79 1.50 10.39 6.24
N ARG A 80 0.69 11.43 5.99
CA ARG A 80 0.64 12.66 6.80
C ARG A 80 0.04 12.43 8.19
N GLU A 81 -1.04 11.66 8.26
CA GLU A 81 -1.76 11.43 9.53
C GLU A 81 -1.17 10.27 10.32
N GLY A 82 -0.39 9.40 9.67
CA GLY A 82 0.12 8.18 10.26
C GLY A 82 -1.01 7.23 10.68
N LYS A 83 -2.16 7.30 10.01
CA LYS A 83 -3.35 6.48 10.28
C LYS A 83 -3.79 5.75 9.03
N THR A 84 -4.32 4.54 9.22
CA THR A 84 -4.97 3.78 8.16
C THR A 84 -6.13 4.57 7.60
N GLN A 85 -6.20 4.65 6.27
CA GLN A 85 -7.32 5.25 5.54
C GLN A 85 -8.12 4.11 4.91
N ILE A 86 -9.43 4.12 5.13
CA ILE A 86 -10.36 3.15 4.56
C ILE A 86 -11.38 3.96 3.77
N VAL A 87 -11.35 3.84 2.45
CA VAL A 87 -12.17 4.64 1.54
C VAL A 87 -13.11 3.70 0.78
N PRO A 88 -14.39 3.60 1.19
CA PRO A 88 -15.35 2.68 0.58
C PRO A 88 -15.77 3.06 -0.84
N ASP A 89 -15.73 4.36 -1.18
CA ASP A 89 -15.90 4.86 -2.55
C ASP A 89 -14.89 5.99 -2.81
N VAL A 90 -13.94 5.76 -3.70
CA VAL A 90 -12.91 6.75 -4.04
C VAL A 90 -13.46 7.97 -4.78
N ASN A 91 -14.65 7.87 -5.38
CA ASN A 91 -15.30 9.00 -6.05
C ASN A 91 -15.81 10.04 -5.06
N ASP A 92 -16.03 9.64 -3.80
CA ASP A 92 -16.47 10.53 -2.72
C ASP A 92 -15.28 11.18 -1.99
N PHE A 93 -14.03 10.80 -2.31
CA PHE A 93 -12.84 11.32 -1.66
C PHE A 93 -12.31 12.57 -2.39
N PRO A 94 -12.32 13.75 -1.76
CA PRO A 94 -11.78 14.97 -2.36
C PRO A 94 -10.29 14.80 -2.64
N ASP A 95 -9.81 15.26 -3.80
CA ASP A 95 -8.41 15.15 -4.23
C ASP A 95 -7.88 13.71 -4.40
N HIS A 96 -8.77 12.73 -4.66
CA HIS A 96 -8.35 11.38 -5.04
C HIS A 96 -7.45 11.39 -6.28
N ILE A 97 -6.33 10.68 -6.19
CA ILE A 97 -5.40 10.43 -7.30
C ILE A 97 -5.48 8.94 -7.60
N ALA A 98 -6.24 8.58 -8.62
CA ALA A 98 -6.40 7.19 -9.02
C ALA A 98 -5.12 6.66 -9.70
N CYS A 99 -4.63 5.51 -9.24
CA CYS A 99 -3.59 4.74 -9.92
C CYS A 99 -4.18 3.88 -11.06
N ALA A 100 -5.41 3.39 -10.91
CA ALA A 100 -6.15 2.69 -11.95
C ALA A 100 -7.55 3.31 -12.17
N ALA A 101 -8.04 3.29 -13.41
CA ALA A 101 -9.37 3.80 -13.74
C ALA A 101 -10.51 2.91 -13.22
N THR A 102 -10.19 1.69 -12.80
CA THR A 102 -11.15 0.70 -12.28
C THR A 102 -11.35 0.78 -10.77
N THR A 103 -10.42 1.41 -10.04
CA THR A 103 -10.47 1.55 -8.58
C THR A 103 -11.81 2.12 -8.11
N ARG A 104 -12.50 1.40 -7.25
CA ARG A 104 -13.76 1.78 -6.60
C ARG A 104 -13.58 2.05 -5.11
N SER A 105 -12.72 1.31 -4.44
CA SER A 105 -12.37 1.50 -3.03
C SER A 105 -10.87 1.36 -2.82
N GLU A 106 -10.35 2.05 -1.81
CA GLU A 106 -8.91 2.11 -1.50
C GLU A 106 -8.68 1.88 0.00
N LEU A 107 -7.67 1.07 0.33
CA LEU A 107 -7.18 0.85 1.69
C LEU A 107 -5.70 1.20 1.75
N VAL A 108 -5.35 2.21 2.55
CA VAL A 108 -3.96 2.62 2.74
C VAL A 108 -3.54 2.46 4.20
N ILE A 109 -2.45 1.74 4.43
CA ILE A 109 -1.89 1.43 5.75
C ILE A 109 -0.49 2.05 5.87
N PRO A 110 -0.24 2.94 6.86
CA PRO A 110 1.09 3.45 7.13
C PRO A 110 2.05 2.35 7.58
N VAL A 111 3.23 2.28 6.96
CA VAL A 111 4.33 1.40 7.34
C VAL A 111 5.32 2.19 8.19
N ARG A 112 5.62 1.67 9.38
CA ARG A 112 6.50 2.31 10.35
C ARG A 112 7.80 1.54 10.54
N ASP A 113 8.89 2.27 10.75
CA ASP A 113 10.14 1.68 11.20
C ASP A 113 10.13 1.39 12.71
N ILE A 114 11.25 0.91 13.24
CA ILE A 114 11.41 0.59 14.66
C ILE A 114 11.35 1.83 15.57
N SER A 115 11.64 3.02 15.03
CA SER A 115 11.55 4.30 15.73
C SER A 115 10.11 4.80 15.80
N GLY A 116 9.22 4.21 14.99
CA GLY A 116 7.83 4.59 14.85
C GLY A 116 7.57 5.59 13.73
N ASP A 117 8.58 5.97 12.95
CA ASP A 117 8.44 6.92 11.85
C ASP A 117 7.79 6.25 10.64
N VAL A 118 6.91 6.97 9.94
CA VAL A 118 6.30 6.47 8.70
C VAL A 118 7.34 6.51 7.59
N ILE A 119 7.71 5.32 7.09
CA ILE A 119 8.73 5.15 6.02
C ILE A 119 8.12 4.78 4.67
N ALA A 120 6.88 4.32 4.67
CA ALA A 120 6.11 4.02 3.48
C ALA A 120 4.61 3.98 3.83
N VAL A 121 3.78 3.85 2.81
CA VAL A 121 2.40 3.39 2.93
C VAL A 121 2.23 2.14 2.09
N PHE A 122 1.42 1.21 2.57
CA PHE A 122 0.96 0.04 1.84
C PHE A 122 -0.45 0.30 1.36
N ASP A 123 -0.68 0.18 0.06
CA ASP A 123 -1.88 0.62 -0.63
C ASP A 123 -2.47 -0.53 -1.44
N ILE A 124 -3.81 -0.64 -1.40
CA ILE A 124 -4.62 -1.67 -2.03
C ILE A 124 -5.84 -1.01 -2.66
N ASP A 125 -5.97 -1.17 -3.98
CA ASP A 125 -7.10 -0.72 -4.79
C ASP A 125 -7.98 -1.92 -5.19
N SER A 126 -9.31 -1.73 -5.22
CA SER A 126 -10.29 -2.70 -5.77
C SER A 126 -11.53 -2.04 -6.35
#